data_AF-A0A1W6MH81-F1
#
_entry.id   AF-A0A1W6MH81-F1
#
_cell.length_a   1.000
_cell.length_b   1.000
_cell.length_c   1.000
_cell.angle_alpha   90.00
_cell.angle_beta   90.00
_cell.angle_gamma   90.00
#
_symmetry.space_group_name_H-M   'P 1'
#
loop_
_entity.id
_entity.type
_entity.pdbx_description
1 polymer ?
#
loop_
_entity_poly.entity_id
_entity_poly.type
_entity_poly.pdbx_seq_one_letter_code
_entity_poly.pdbx_strand_id
1 'polypeptide(L)'
;MSEILLIIRDLLRIDILVGFGFYSIIYFLIKLFLRNKKWLADFDKSAIQTVIYVGIAWFVLWLIGLISYYFELDNNLLRREYYDQLTNKYTFAVWAEPLL
;
A
#
# COMPACT_ATOMS: atom_id res chain seq x y z
N MET A 1 15.56 -12.84 3.00
CA MET A 1 14.48 -12.10 2.32
C MET A 1 14.99 -11.70 0.94
N SER A 2 14.37 -12.18 -0.13
CA SER A 2 14.88 -12.02 -1.51
C SER A 2 14.78 -10.56 -1.98
N GLU A 3 15.77 -10.07 -2.74
CA GLU A 3 15.75 -8.72 -3.36
C GLU A 3 14.46 -8.45 -4.13
N ILE A 4 13.86 -9.49 -4.70
CA ILE A 4 12.56 -9.47 -5.38
C ILE A 4 11.44 -8.96 -4.47
N LEU A 5 11.40 -9.36 -3.19
CA LEU A 5 10.38 -8.89 -2.24
C LEU A 5 10.55 -7.40 -1.91
N LEU A 6 11.79 -6.91 -1.85
CA LEU A 6 12.06 -5.47 -1.66
C LEU A 6 11.62 -4.66 -2.88
N ILE A 7 11.92 -5.14 -4.09
CA ILE A 7 11.47 -4.51 -5.33
C ILE A 7 9.94 -4.48 -5.41
N ILE A 8 9.27 -5.60 -5.11
CA ILE A 8 7.80 -5.68 -5.12
C ILE A 8 7.21 -4.71 -4.09
N ARG A 9 7.79 -4.65 -2.88
CA ARG A 9 7.38 -3.72 -1.84
C ARG A 9 7.48 -2.28 -2.31
N ASP A 10 8.64 -1.88 -2.80
CA ASP A 10 8.91 -0.49 -3.15
C ASP A 10 8.08 -0.06 -4.38
N LEU A 11 7.85 -0.96 -5.33
CA LEU A 11 6.97 -0.71 -6.48
C LEU A 11 5.51 -0.54 -6.05
N LEU A 12 5.00 -1.42 -5.19
CA LEU A 12 3.60 -1.37 -4.74
C LEU A 12 3.32 -0.16 -3.84
N ARG A 13 4.26 0.17 -2.94
CA ARG A 13 4.09 1.23 -1.95
C ARG A 13 4.53 2.60 -2.46
N ILE A 14 5.71 2.73 -3.05
CA ILE A 14 6.27 4.05 -3.39
C ILE A 14 5.89 4.42 -4.81
N ASP A 15 6.20 3.57 -5.78
CA ASP A 15 6.10 3.95 -7.20
C ASP A 15 4.64 4.12 -7.64
N ILE A 16 3.72 3.27 -7.18
CA ILE A 16 2.31 3.38 -7.56
C ILE A 16 1.62 4.57 -6.88
N LEU A 17 1.92 4.87 -5.61
CA LEU A 17 1.37 6.05 -4.93
C LEU A 17 1.91 7.35 -5.54
N VAL A 18 3.23 7.44 -5.75
CA VAL A 18 3.86 8.60 -6.38
C VAL A 18 3.36 8.76 -7.83
N GLY A 19 3.32 7.66 -8.58
CA GLY A 19 2.80 7.62 -9.95
C GLY A 19 1.34 8.07 -10.04
N PHE A 20 0.50 7.66 -9.09
CA PHE A 20 -0.88 8.13 -9.02
C PHE A 20 -1.01 9.61 -8.65
N GLY A 21 -0.13 10.12 -7.79
CA GLY A 21 -0.04 11.55 -7.48
C GLY A 21 0.26 12.38 -8.72
N PHE A 22 1.29 12.00 -9.48
CA PHE A 22 1.62 12.65 -10.76
C PHE A 22 0.49 12.52 -11.78
N TYR A 23 -0.09 11.33 -11.91
CA TYR A 23 -1.25 11.10 -12.75
C TYR A 23 -2.41 12.05 -12.40
N SER A 24 -2.72 12.22 -11.12
CA SER A 24 -3.80 13.08 -10.65
C SER A 24 -3.58 14.53 -11.08
N ILE A 25 -2.34 15.04 -10.94
CA ILE A 25 -1.97 16.39 -11.40
C ILE A 25 -2.21 16.54 -12.90
N ILE A 26 -1.73 15.57 -13.70
CA ILE A 26 -1.88 15.57 -15.16
C ILE A 26 -3.36 15.50 -15.54
N TYR A 27 -4.15 14.64 -14.89
CA TYR A 27 -5.58 14.53 -15.11
C TYR A 27 -6.30 15.87 -14.88
N PHE A 28 -6.01 16.57 -13.78
CA PHE A 28 -6.61 17.86 -13.51
C PHE A 28 -6.22 18.93 -14.54
N LEU A 29 -4.96 18.95 -14.98
CA LEU A 29 -4.50 19.84 -16.04
C LEU A 29 -5.26 19.57 -17.35
N ILE A 30 -5.31 18.31 -17.79
CA ILE A 30 -6.01 17.91 -19.02
C ILE A 30 -7.51 18.23 -18.94
N LYS A 31 -8.13 17.99 -17.78
CA LYS A 31 -9.55 18.27 -17.53
C LYS A 31 -9.91 19.75 -17.63
N LEU A 32 -8.95 20.66 -17.38
CA LEU A 32 -9.15 22.10 -17.48
C LEU A 32 -9.28 22.56 -18.95
N PHE A 33 -8.59 21.89 -19.87
CA PHE A 33 -8.55 22.27 -21.29
C PHE A 33 -9.47 21.43 -22.20
N LEU A 34 -9.89 20.23 -21.81
CA LEU A 34 -10.76 19.37 -22.65
C LEU A 34 -12.27 19.61 -22.43
N ARG A 35 -12.96 19.90 -23.54
CA ARG A 35 -14.42 20.10 -23.61
C ARG A 35 -15.21 18.78 -23.63
N ASN A 36 -14.66 17.71 -24.23
CA ASN A 36 -15.27 16.38 -24.27
C ASN A 36 -14.60 15.45 -23.25
N LYS A 37 -15.37 14.99 -22.25
CA LYS A 37 -14.83 14.44 -21.00
C LYS A 37 -15.06 12.95 -20.80
N LYS A 38 -15.78 12.28 -21.71
CA LYS A 38 -16.20 10.88 -21.53
C LYS A 38 -15.02 9.92 -21.40
N TRP A 39 -14.13 9.92 -22.38
CA TRP A 39 -12.94 9.06 -22.38
C TRP A 39 -12.02 9.34 -21.18
N LEU A 40 -11.83 10.62 -20.84
CA LEU A 40 -10.99 11.02 -19.70
C LEU A 40 -11.58 10.54 -18.36
N ALA A 41 -12.91 10.57 -18.20
CA ALA A 41 -13.60 10.09 -17.01
C ALA A 41 -13.58 8.55 -16.92
N ASP A 42 -13.71 7.85 -18.04
CA ASP A 42 -13.62 6.38 -18.08
C ASP A 42 -12.20 5.92 -17.70
N PHE A 43 -11.17 6.61 -18.21
CA PHE A 43 -9.78 6.35 -17.84
C PHE A 43 -9.52 6.59 -16.35
N ASP A 44 -10.04 7.70 -15.80
CA ASP A 44 -9.94 8.05 -14.38
C ASP A 44 -10.58 7.02 -13.47
N LYS A 45 -11.75 6.51 -13.85
CA LYS A 45 -12.38 5.40 -13.15
C LYS A 45 -11.48 4.16 -13.12
N SER A 46 -10.86 3.80 -14.24
CA SER A 46 -9.92 2.68 -14.29
C SER A 46 -8.67 2.94 -13.44
N ALA A 47 -8.07 4.14 -13.52
CA ALA A 47 -6.88 4.49 -12.75
C ALA A 47 -7.13 4.42 -11.23
N ILE A 48 -8.26 4.95 -10.77
CA ILE A 48 -8.69 4.85 -9.36
C ILE A 48 -8.85 3.39 -8.94
N GLN A 49 -9.53 2.58 -9.75
CA GLN A 49 -9.70 1.15 -9.47
C GLN A 49 -8.36 0.42 -9.38
N THR A 50 -7.43 0.70 -10.30
CA THR A 50 -6.09 0.12 -10.28
C THR A 50 -5.37 0.44 -8.98
N VAL A 51 -5.37 1.70 -8.54
CA VAL A 51 -4.70 2.08 -7.28
C VAL A 51 -5.35 1.46 -6.06
N ILE A 52 -6.68 1.36 -6.03
CA ILE A 52 -7.38 0.67 -4.95
C ILE A 52 -6.97 -0.80 -4.90
N TYR A 53 -6.96 -1.50 -6.04
CA TYR A 53 -6.58 -2.92 -6.09
C TYR A 53 -5.12 -3.15 -5.72
N VAL A 54 -4.22 -2.29 -6.16
CA VAL A 54 -2.82 -2.32 -5.75
C VAL A 54 -2.68 -2.10 -4.25
N GLY A 55 -3.38 -1.11 -3.69
CA GLY A 55 -3.36 -0.84 -2.26
C GLY A 55 -3.87 -2.02 -1.43
N ILE A 56 -4.93 -2.69 -1.89
CA ILE A 56 -5.42 -3.92 -1.27
C ILE A 56 -4.38 -5.04 -1.36
N ALA A 57 -3.76 -5.24 -2.54
CA ALA A 57 -2.72 -6.25 -2.72
C ALA A 57 -1.52 -6.01 -1.79
N TRP A 58 -1.08 -4.75 -1.68
CA TRP A 58 -0.04 -4.34 -0.74
C TRP A 58 -0.43 -4.65 0.71
N PHE A 59 -1.64 -4.26 1.13
CA PHE A 59 -2.13 -4.51 2.48
C PHE A 59 -2.17 -6.01 2.83
N VAL A 60 -2.61 -6.85 1.89
CA VAL A 60 -2.61 -8.31 2.06
C VAL A 60 -1.20 -8.87 2.19
N LEU A 61 -0.26 -8.42 1.35
CA LEU A 61 1.15 -8.83 1.45
C LEU A 61 1.78 -8.42 2.79
N TRP A 62 1.47 -7.22 3.28
CA TRP A 62 1.92 -6.77 4.59
C TRP A 62 1.36 -7.62 5.72
N LEU A 63 0.06 -7.97 5.70
CA LEU A 63 -0.54 -8.88 6.68
C LEU A 63 0.12 -10.26 6.66
N ILE A 64 0.41 -10.81 5.48
CA ILE A 64 1.13 -12.09 5.36
C ILE A 64 2.51 -11.96 5.99
N GLY A 65 3.25 -10.88 5.71
CA GLY A 65 4.56 -10.61 6.31
C GLY A 65 4.51 -10.55 7.84
N LEU A 66 3.50 -9.87 8.39
CA LEU A 66 3.22 -9.78 9.83
C LEU A 66 3.05 -11.17 10.48
N ILE A 67 2.23 -12.02 9.85
CA ILE A 67 1.94 -13.36 10.34
C ILE A 67 3.16 -14.26 10.20
N SER A 68 3.85 -14.22 9.05
CA SER A 68 5.08 -14.98 8.82
C SER A 68 6.14 -14.65 9.86
N TYR A 69 6.36 -13.36 10.14
CA TYR A 69 7.32 -12.92 11.15
C TYR A 69 6.95 -13.44 12.55
N TYR A 70 5.66 -13.43 12.92
CA TYR A 70 5.23 -14.01 14.20
C TYR A 70 5.56 -15.50 14.34
N PHE A 71 5.46 -16.27 13.26
CA PHE A 71 5.79 -17.70 13.25
C PHE A 71 7.30 -17.98 13.20
N GLU A 72 8.10 -17.10 12.61
CA GLU A 72 9.57 -17.20 12.56
C GLU A 72 10.24 -16.90 13.91
N LEU A 73 9.55 -16.26 14.85
CA LEU A 73 10.09 -15.99 16.18
C LEU A 73 10.21 -17.29 17.00
N ASP A 74 11.44 -17.76 17.18
CA ASP A 74 11.78 -18.97 17.95
C ASP A 74 11.56 -18.83 19.47
N ASN A 75 11.54 -17.61 20.01
CA ASN A 75 11.44 -17.35 21.44
C ASN A 75 10.02 -16.95 21.87
N ASN A 76 9.45 -17.66 22.84
CA ASN A 76 8.13 -17.38 23.42
C ASN A 76 8.01 -15.98 24.03
N LEU A 77 9.09 -15.43 24.58
CA LEU A 77 9.13 -14.06 25.13
C LEU A 77 8.99 -13.02 24.01
N LEU A 78 9.80 -13.14 22.95
CA LEU A 78 9.75 -12.24 21.80
C LEU A 78 8.40 -12.30 21.07
N ARG A 79 7.83 -13.50 20.96
CA ARG A 79 6.51 -13.71 20.36
C ARG A 79 5.41 -12.99 21.14
N ARG A 80 5.48 -13.03 22.48
CA ARG A 80 4.53 -12.33 23.35
C ARG A 80 4.68 -10.81 23.28
N GLU A 81 5.91 -10.31 23.30
CA GLU A 81 6.18 -8.88 23.14
C GLU A 81 5.69 -8.35 21.79
N TYR A 82 5.92 -9.10 20.71
CA TYR A 82 5.42 -8.75 19.38
C TYR A 82 3.88 -8.72 19.33
N TYR A 83 3.22 -9.72 19.92
CA TYR A 83 1.76 -9.73 20.03
C TYR A 83 1.22 -8.54 20.84
N ASP A 84 1.89 -8.19 21.93
CA ASP A 84 1.51 -7.02 22.74
C ASP A 84 1.71 -5.72 21.95
N GLN A 85 2.72 -5.61 21.08
CA GLN A 85 2.86 -4.45 20.17
C GLN A 85 1.70 -4.33 19.17
N LEU A 86 1.13 -5.46 18.73
CA LEU A 86 0.01 -5.50 17.79
C LEU A 86 -1.36 -5.20 18.41
N THR A 87 -1.49 -5.30 19.74
CA THR A 87 -2.79 -5.23 20.42
C THR A 87 -2.88 -4.19 21.54
N ASN A 88 -1.74 -3.67 22.03
CA ASN A 88 -1.68 -2.78 23.18
C ASN A 88 -1.40 -1.31 22.78
N LYS A 89 -0.90 -0.49 23.70
CA LYS A 89 -0.80 0.99 23.61
C LYS A 89 -0.15 1.58 22.34
N TYR A 90 0.66 0.82 21.59
CA TYR A 90 1.32 1.25 20.35
C TYR A 90 0.81 0.58 19.08
N THR A 91 -0.32 -0.13 19.17
CA THR A 91 -1.01 -0.79 18.06
C THR A 91 -1.14 0.12 16.84
N PHE A 92 -1.60 1.36 17.05
CA PHE A 92 -1.82 2.29 15.95
C PHE A 92 -0.56 2.51 15.08
N ALA A 93 0.63 2.55 15.69
CA ALA A 93 1.87 2.74 14.93
C ALA A 93 2.15 1.56 14.00
N VAL A 94 1.89 0.33 14.46
CA VAL A 94 2.08 -0.87 13.64
C VAL A 94 1.04 -0.93 12.52
N TRP A 95 -0.24 -0.69 12.82
CA TRP A 95 -1.29 -0.73 11.80
C TRP A 95 -1.26 0.45 10.82
N ALA A 96 -0.57 1.53 11.15
CA ALA A 96 -0.32 2.66 10.24
C ALA A 96 0.92 2.45 9.35
N GLU A 97 1.78 1.47 9.64
CA GLU A 97 2.98 1.17 8.84
C GLU A 97 2.72 0.96 7.34
N PRO A 98 1.60 0.36 6.89
CA PRO A 98 1.31 0.23 5.46
C PRO A 98 1.00 1.56 4.77
N LEU A 99 0.62 2.58 5.55
CA LEU A 99 0.17 3.90 5.09
C LEU A 99 1.27 4.96 5.19
N LEU A 100 2.14 4.83 6.20
CA LEU A 100 3.41 5.56 6.29
C LEU A 100 4.37 5.03 5.21
#